data_AF-A0A7V5SI06-F1
#
_entry.id   AF-A0A7V5SI06-F1
#
_cell.length_a   1.000
_cell.length_b   1.000
_cell.length_c   1.000
_cell.angle_alpha   90.00
_cell.angle_beta   90.00
_cell.angle_gamma   90.00
#
_symmetry.space_group_name_H-M   'P 1'
#
loop_
_entity.id
_entity.type
_entity.pdbx_description
1 polymer ?
#
loop_
_entity_poly.entity_id
_entity_poly.type
_entity_poly.pdbx_seq_one_letter_code
_entity_poly.pdbx_strand_id
1 'polypeptide(L)'
;DFRGRVLLVAFFYVQCPDICPMIAQRMLQIWQALPDTGGVQALMISFDPQRDSPERLRDFAQAHGLPEPGFVLLSGKPEVVEELTQLFGVVVQKTPTEFTDGGASYFFAHSDALFLVDGEGRIRRRYSGTEAPVAEVVRDVEQLRSEP
;
A
#
# COMPACT_ATOMS: atom_id res chain seq x y z
N ASP A 1 -2.98 -14.29 9.17
CA ASP A 1 -2.72 -13.07 9.97
C ASP A 1 -3.85 -12.05 9.91
N PHE A 2 -4.38 -11.71 8.72
CA PHE A 2 -5.37 -10.62 8.58
C PHE A 2 -6.84 -11.04 8.37
N ARG A 3 -7.15 -12.34 8.41
CA ARG A 3 -8.53 -12.83 8.26
C ARG A 3 -9.45 -12.19 9.31
N GLY A 4 -10.64 -11.76 8.88
CA GLY A 4 -11.62 -11.09 9.73
C GLY A 4 -11.33 -9.60 9.97
N ARG A 5 -10.31 -9.02 9.32
CA ARG A 5 -10.01 -7.58 9.38
C ARG A 5 -10.36 -6.89 8.07
N VAL A 6 -10.80 -5.64 8.15
CA VAL A 6 -10.89 -4.76 7.00
C VAL A 6 -9.50 -4.26 6.65
N LEU A 7 -9.10 -4.38 5.38
CA LEU A 7 -7.76 -3.99 4.93
C LEU A 7 -7.83 -2.78 4.01
N LEU A 8 -6.97 -1.81 4.29
CA LEU A 8 -6.60 -0.73 3.36
C LEU A 8 -5.29 -1.14 2.70
N VAL A 9 -5.30 -1.46 1.41
CA VAL A 9 -4.14 -2.01 0.69
C VAL A 9 -3.68 -1.03 -0.38
N ALA A 10 -2.39 -0.71 -0.41
CA ALA A 10 -1.77 0.01 -1.51
C ALA A 10 -0.46 -0.66 -1.94
N PHE A 11 -0.09 -0.46 -3.21
CA PHE A 11 1.17 -0.94 -3.78
C PHE A 11 2.14 0.21 -3.95
N PHE A 12 3.41 0.01 -3.61
CA PHE A 12 4.42 1.07 -3.59
C PHE A 12 5.82 0.53 -3.86
N TYR A 13 6.81 1.41 -3.85
CA TYR A 13 8.23 1.04 -3.70
C TYR A 13 8.98 2.21 -3.07
N VAL A 14 10.04 1.93 -2.31
CA VAL A 14 10.69 2.95 -1.45
C VAL A 14 11.39 4.04 -2.25
N GLN A 15 11.93 3.74 -3.45
CA GLN A 15 12.66 4.73 -4.26
C GLN A 15 11.76 5.59 -5.16
N CYS A 16 10.44 5.48 -5.03
CA CYS A 16 9.52 6.34 -5.77
C CYS A 16 9.68 7.82 -5.33
N PRO A 17 9.97 8.76 -6.24
CA PRO A 17 10.25 10.13 -5.85
C PRO A 17 9.00 10.96 -5.52
N ASP A 18 7.80 10.52 -5.91
CA ASP A 18 6.60 11.39 -5.91
C ASP A 18 5.34 10.67 -5.38
N ILE A 19 4.75 9.79 -6.19
CA ILE A 19 3.39 9.31 -5.93
C ILE A 19 3.28 8.35 -4.72
N CYS A 20 4.29 7.51 -4.44
CA CYS A 20 4.22 6.59 -3.30
C CYS A 20 4.22 7.33 -1.95
N PRO A 21 5.08 8.34 -1.70
CA PRO A 21 4.94 9.24 -0.56
C PRO A 21 3.54 9.84 -0.42
N MET A 22 2.92 10.28 -1.52
CA MET A 22 1.56 10.84 -1.49
C MET A 22 0.52 9.80 -1.08
N ILE A 23 0.60 8.57 -1.58
CA ILE A 23 -0.28 7.47 -1.18
C ILE A 23 -0.11 7.17 0.32
N ALA A 24 1.13 7.09 0.82
CA ALA A 24 1.40 6.87 2.24
C ALA A 24 0.74 7.95 3.12
N GLN A 25 0.88 9.21 2.75
CA GLN A 25 0.23 10.32 3.45
C GLN A 25 -1.30 10.25 3.37
N ARG A 26 -1.86 9.87 2.22
CA ARG A 26 -3.31 9.71 2.08
C ARG A 26 -3.84 8.58 2.96
N MET A 27 -3.15 7.44 3.00
CA MET A 27 -3.51 6.32 3.88
C MET A 27 -3.42 6.73 5.35
N LEU A 28 -2.41 7.51 5.74
CA LEU A 28 -2.28 8.03 7.10
C LEU A 28 -3.44 8.96 7.48
N GLN A 29 -3.87 9.84 6.56
CA GLN A 29 -5.03 10.70 6.78
C GLN A 29 -6.32 9.90 6.97
N ILE A 30 -6.53 8.86 6.16
CA ILE A 30 -7.68 7.94 6.31
C ILE A 30 -7.61 7.26 7.67
N TRP A 31 -6.44 6.71 8.02
CA TRP A 31 -6.22 6.03 9.29
C TRP A 31 -6.51 6.92 10.50
N GLN A 32 -6.05 8.17 10.48
CA GLN A 32 -6.28 9.15 11.55
C GLN A 32 -7.74 9.64 11.63
N ALA A 33 -8.49 9.53 10.54
CA ALA A 33 -9.89 9.93 10.48
C ALA A 33 -10.86 8.80 10.92
N LEU A 34 -10.36 7.57 11.11
CA LEU A 34 -11.17 6.49 11.67
C LEU A 34 -11.51 6.79 13.15
N PRO A 35 -12.75 6.53 13.59
CA PRO A 35 -13.15 6.74 14.99
C PRO A 35 -12.38 5.80 15.95
N ASP A 36 -12.09 4.59 15.48
CA ASP A 36 -11.18 3.64 16.11
C ASP A 36 -10.56 2.73 15.03
N THR A 37 -9.45 2.06 15.36
CA THR A 37 -8.69 1.24 14.42
C THR A 37 -8.87 -0.27 14.66
N GLY A 38 -9.79 -0.65 15.56
CA GLY A 38 -10.05 -2.03 15.93
C GLY A 38 -10.58 -2.84 14.76
N GLY A 39 -9.86 -3.91 14.38
CA GLY A 39 -10.26 -4.75 13.25
C GLY A 39 -9.93 -4.16 11.88
N VAL A 40 -9.15 -3.08 11.82
CA VAL A 40 -8.64 -2.48 10.57
C VAL A 40 -7.12 -2.70 10.49
N GLN A 41 -6.60 -2.88 9.27
CA GLN A 41 -5.17 -2.98 9.01
C GLN A 41 -4.81 -2.19 7.74
N ALA A 42 -3.81 -1.33 7.81
CA ALA A 42 -3.20 -0.73 6.62
C ALA A 42 -2.02 -1.60 6.15
N LEU A 43 -2.04 -1.97 4.87
CA LEU A 43 -0.99 -2.74 4.20
C LEU A 43 -0.42 -1.94 3.04
N MET A 44 0.89 -1.78 3.04
CA MET A 44 1.62 -1.23 1.90
C MET A 44 2.56 -2.29 1.35
N ILE A 45 2.34 -2.72 0.12
CA ILE A 45 3.04 -3.86 -0.50
C ILE A 45 4.05 -3.33 -1.51
N SER A 46 5.34 -3.55 -1.27
CA SER A 46 6.40 -3.20 -2.20
C SER A 46 6.31 -4.06 -3.45
N PHE A 47 6.34 -3.43 -4.62
CA PHE A 47 6.51 -4.12 -5.89
C PHE A 47 7.96 -4.20 -6.39
N ASP A 48 8.92 -3.75 -5.58
CA ASP A 48 10.35 -3.78 -5.91
C ASP A 48 11.18 -4.55 -4.87
N PRO A 49 10.93 -5.85 -4.73
CA PRO A 49 11.59 -6.66 -3.70
C PRO A 49 13.11 -6.78 -3.87
N GLN A 50 13.65 -6.41 -5.03
CA GLN A 50 15.10 -6.41 -5.28
C GLN A 50 15.81 -5.29 -4.52
N ARG A 51 15.15 -4.15 -4.29
CA ARG A 51 15.74 -2.98 -3.62
C ARG A 51 15.11 -2.65 -2.27
N ASP A 52 13.90 -3.14 -2.01
CA ASP A 52 13.13 -2.83 -0.80
C ASP A 52 13.26 -3.95 0.25
N SER A 53 14.37 -3.90 1.00
CA SER A 53 14.61 -4.79 2.13
C SER A 53 13.72 -4.43 3.34
N PRO A 54 13.53 -5.34 4.31
CA PRO A 54 12.79 -5.05 5.53
C PRO A 54 13.28 -3.82 6.31
N GLU A 55 14.58 -3.52 6.26
CA GLU A 55 15.17 -2.32 6.86
C GLU A 55 14.67 -1.06 6.15
N ARG A 56 14.72 -1.04 4.81
CA ARG A 56 14.27 0.12 4.03
C ARG A 56 12.77 0.37 4.13
N LEU A 57 11.97 -0.70 4.25
CA LEU A 57 10.54 -0.58 4.52
C LEU A 57 10.28 0.07 5.88
N ARG A 58 11.04 -0.33 6.91
CA ARG A 58 10.96 0.28 8.24
C ARG A 58 11.37 1.75 8.22
N ASP A 59 12.47 2.07 7.54
CA ASP A 59 12.93 3.46 7.37
C ASP A 59 11.88 4.30 6.64
N PHE A 60 11.24 3.77 5.60
CA PHE A 60 10.16 4.44 4.89
C PHE A 60 8.95 4.68 5.81
N ALA A 61 8.51 3.67 6.56
CA ALA A 61 7.41 3.82 7.52
C ALA A 61 7.70 4.93 8.55
N GLN A 62 8.91 4.95 9.11
CA GLN A 62 9.34 5.96 10.08
C GLN A 62 9.40 7.36 9.46
N ALA A 63 10.00 7.50 8.28
CA ALA A 63 10.12 8.76 7.57
C ALA A 63 8.74 9.38 7.23
N HIS A 64 7.73 8.55 7.01
CA HIS A 64 6.36 8.99 6.69
C HIS A 64 5.38 8.95 7.86
N GLY A 65 5.85 8.61 9.08
CA GLY A 65 5.03 8.62 10.29
C GLY A 65 3.92 7.56 10.30
N LEU A 66 4.13 6.41 9.64
CA LEU A 66 3.16 5.33 9.56
C LEU A 66 3.19 4.51 10.87
N PRO A 67 2.11 4.49 11.68
CA PRO A 67 2.14 3.91 13.01
C PRO A 67 2.10 2.37 13.01
N GLU A 68 3.00 1.74 13.77
CA GLU A 68 2.91 0.31 14.12
C GLU A 68 2.01 0.09 15.35
N PRO A 69 1.25 -1.02 15.44
CA PRO A 69 1.16 -2.11 14.46
C PRO A 69 0.12 -1.87 13.35
N GLY A 70 -0.46 -0.66 13.26
CA GLY A 70 -1.55 -0.34 12.34
C GLY A 70 -1.18 -0.35 10.85
N PHE A 71 0.06 0.00 10.54
CA PHE A 71 0.65 -0.10 9.21
C PHE A 71 1.65 -1.24 9.16
N VAL A 72 1.49 -2.13 8.18
CA VAL A 72 2.44 -3.19 7.88
C VAL A 72 2.93 -3.01 6.46
N LEU A 73 4.22 -2.76 6.31
CA LEU A 73 4.89 -2.69 5.02
C LEU A 73 5.44 -4.07 4.67
N LEU A 74 5.12 -4.55 3.49
CA LEU A 74 5.42 -5.90 3.03
C LEU A 74 6.32 -5.85 1.79
N SER A 75 7.23 -6.81 1.70
CA SER A 75 7.98 -7.16 0.48
C SER A 75 8.02 -8.69 0.42
N GLY A 76 8.42 -9.26 -0.72
CA GLY A 76 8.32 -10.70 -0.92
C GLY A 76 9.16 -11.20 -2.08
N LYS A 77 8.92 -12.44 -2.49
CA LYS A 77 9.54 -12.97 -3.70
C LYS A 77 8.98 -12.24 -4.94
N PRO A 78 9.81 -11.91 -5.95
CA PRO A 78 9.35 -11.21 -7.15
C PRO A 78 8.11 -11.82 -7.79
N GLU A 79 8.03 -13.15 -7.86
CA GLU A 79 6.94 -13.87 -8.52
C GLU A 79 5.61 -13.72 -7.75
N VAL A 80 5.68 -13.71 -6.42
CA VAL A 80 4.50 -13.53 -5.55
C VAL A 80 3.98 -12.09 -5.65
N VAL A 81 4.90 -11.14 -5.67
CA VAL A 81 4.57 -9.71 -5.83
C VAL A 81 3.92 -9.47 -7.19
N GLU A 82 4.48 -10.03 -8.26
CA GLU A 82 3.91 -9.93 -9.61
C GLU A 82 2.49 -10.50 -9.66
N GLU A 83 2.27 -11.71 -9.14
CA GLU A 83 0.94 -12.32 -9.04
C GLU A 83 -0.05 -11.44 -8.27
N LEU A 84 0.37 -10.88 -7.13
CA LEU A 84 -0.47 -9.98 -6.34
C LEU A 84 -0.82 -8.70 -7.11
N THR A 85 0.14 -8.08 -7.81
CA THR A 85 -0.19 -6.89 -8.62
C THR A 85 -1.20 -7.22 -9.72
N GLN A 86 -1.11 -8.39 -10.35
CA GLN A 86 -2.08 -8.85 -11.35
C GLN A 86 -3.47 -9.09 -10.75
N LEU A 87 -3.56 -9.78 -9.60
CA LEU A 87 -4.83 -10.03 -8.90
C LEU A 87 -5.56 -8.75 -8.51
N PHE A 88 -4.80 -7.71 -8.12
CA PHE A 88 -5.35 -6.40 -7.78
C PHE A 88 -5.56 -5.50 -9.01
N GLY A 89 -5.16 -5.94 -10.22
CA GLY A 89 -5.23 -5.13 -11.43
C GLY A 89 -4.36 -3.86 -11.35
N VAL A 90 -3.22 -3.97 -10.69
CA VAL A 90 -2.17 -2.94 -10.60
C VAL A 90 -1.16 -3.20 -11.70
N VAL A 91 -1.05 -2.25 -12.62
CA VAL A 91 -0.03 -2.30 -13.66
C VAL A 91 1.24 -1.68 -13.13
N VAL A 92 2.35 -2.41 -13.23
CA VAL A 92 3.70 -1.97 -12.89
C VAL A 92 4.58 -2.12 -14.13
N GLN A 93 5.21 -1.02 -14.55
CA GLN A 93 6.10 -0.99 -15.71
C GLN A 93 7.44 -0.41 -15.31
N LYS A 94 8.49 -1.24 -15.40
CA LYS A 94 9.86 -0.84 -15.11
C LYS A 94 10.42 0.00 -16.25
N THR A 95 11.06 1.13 -15.95
CA THR A 95 11.84 1.87 -16.94
C THR A 95 13.09 1.07 -17.34
N PRO A 96 13.71 1.36 -18.49
CA PRO A 96 15.05 0.86 -18.77
C PRO A 96 15.99 1.09 -17.59
N THR A 97 16.82 0.09 -17.28
CA THR A 97 17.81 0.21 -16.21
C THR A 97 19.02 0.96 -16.72
N GLU A 98 19.35 2.05 -16.04
CA GLU A 98 20.56 2.83 -16.27
C GLU A 98 21.63 2.39 -15.27
N PHE A 99 22.87 2.25 -15.72
CA PHE A 99 23.99 1.92 -14.83
C PHE A 99 24.81 3.18 -14.61
N THR A 100 24.96 3.56 -13.35
CA THR A 100 25.75 4.71 -12.90
C THR A 100 26.87 4.25 -11.98
N ASP A 101 27.78 5.14 -11.60
CA ASP A 101 28.82 4.85 -10.59
C ASP A 101 28.22 4.42 -9.23
N GLY A 102 26.95 4.80 -8.97
CA GLY A 102 26.17 4.38 -7.79
C GLY A 102 25.40 3.07 -7.96
N GLY A 103 25.58 2.36 -9.09
CA GLY A 103 24.90 1.11 -9.40
C GLY A 103 23.71 1.27 -10.36
N ALA A 104 22.82 0.27 -10.36
CA ALA A 104 21.66 0.21 -11.23
C ALA A 104 20.54 1.16 -10.77
N SER A 105 20.12 2.06 -11.64
CA SER A 105 19.04 3.01 -11.46
C SER A 105 17.87 2.66 -12.38
N TYR A 106 16.66 2.62 -11.82
CA TYR A 106 15.43 2.46 -12.56
C TYR A 106 14.25 2.94 -11.73
N PHE A 107 13.19 3.31 -12.42
CA PHE A 107 11.91 3.67 -11.84
C PHE A 107 10.84 2.69 -12.30
N PHE A 108 9.68 2.78 -11.65
CA PHE A 108 8.47 2.14 -12.14
C PHE A 108 7.41 3.18 -12.39
N ALA A 109 6.77 3.13 -13.56
CA ALA A 109 5.43 3.64 -13.71
C ALA A 109 4.48 2.64 -13.07
N HIS A 110 3.63 3.08 -12.14
CA HIS A 110 2.66 2.20 -11.51
C HIS A 110 1.30 2.88 -11.39
N SER A 111 0.27 2.05 -11.21
CA SER A 111 -1.10 2.53 -11.01
C SER A 111 -1.23 3.22 -9.65
N ASP A 112 -1.90 4.38 -9.65
CA ASP A 112 -2.37 5.05 -8.43
C ASP A 112 -3.61 4.33 -7.91
N ALA A 113 -3.49 3.54 -6.83
CA ALA A 113 -4.59 2.77 -6.31
C ALA A 113 -4.50 2.54 -4.80
N LEU A 114 -5.64 2.74 -4.14
CA LEU A 114 -5.93 2.27 -2.79
C LEU A 114 -7.11 1.31 -2.86
N PHE A 115 -6.99 0.15 -2.22
CA PHE A 115 -8.02 -0.87 -2.21
C PHE A 115 -8.60 -1.04 -0.81
N LEU A 116 -9.90 -1.27 -0.76
CA LEU A 116 -10.62 -1.68 0.44
C LEU A 116 -10.97 -3.16 0.30
N VAL A 117 -10.50 -3.97 1.24
CA VAL A 117 -10.67 -5.43 1.26
C VAL A 117 -11.43 -5.83 2.53
N ASP A 118 -12.41 -6.71 2.41
CA ASP A 118 -13.18 -7.21 3.55
C ASP A 118 -12.47 -8.34 4.33
N GLY A 119 -13.06 -8.75 5.45
CA GLY A 119 -12.51 -9.79 6.33
C GLY A 119 -12.40 -11.18 5.69
N GLU A 120 -13.08 -11.42 4.56
CA GLU A 120 -12.97 -12.65 3.77
C GLU A 120 -11.90 -12.56 2.66
N GLY A 121 -11.28 -11.39 2.51
CA GLY A 121 -10.22 -11.14 1.52
C GLY A 121 -10.74 -10.69 0.15
N ARG A 122 -12.00 -10.26 0.04
CA ARG A 122 -12.54 -9.76 -1.24
C ARG A 122 -12.30 -8.27 -1.40
N ILE A 123 -11.86 -7.87 -2.59
CA ILE A 123 -11.77 -6.45 -2.94
C ILE A 123 -13.19 -5.90 -3.08
N ARG A 124 -13.53 -4.92 -2.26
CA ARG A 124 -14.84 -4.28 -2.22
C ARG A 124 -14.87 -2.98 -2.99
N ARG A 125 -13.79 -2.20 -2.90
CA ARG A 125 -13.64 -0.93 -3.63
C ARG A 125 -12.19 -0.68 -4.02
N ARG A 126 -12.04 0.13 -5.07
CA ARG A 126 -10.80 0.73 -5.54
C ARG A 126 -10.99 2.24 -5.61
N TYR A 127 -10.06 2.99 -5.03
CA TYR A 127 -9.99 4.45 -5.08
C TYR A 127 -8.68 4.86 -5.78
N SER A 128 -8.58 6.13 -6.18
CA SER A 128 -7.25 6.75 -6.38
C SER A 128 -6.49 6.69 -5.07
N GLY A 129 -5.22 6.27 -5.10
CA GLY A 129 -4.39 6.18 -3.90
C GLY A 129 -3.99 7.54 -3.36
N THR A 130 -3.78 8.54 -4.22
CA THR A 130 -3.39 9.90 -3.83
C THR A 130 -4.58 10.81 -3.52
N GLU A 131 -5.72 10.57 -4.16
CA GLU A 131 -6.89 11.45 -4.10
C GLU A 131 -8.13 10.81 -3.48
N ALA A 132 -8.00 9.64 -2.84
CA ALA A 132 -9.10 8.97 -2.13
C ALA A 132 -9.87 9.96 -1.23
N PRO A 133 -11.20 10.11 -1.39
CA PRO A 133 -11.99 10.97 -0.52
C PRO A 133 -12.04 10.38 0.90
N VAL A 134 -11.29 10.97 1.84
CA VAL A 134 -11.11 10.43 3.20
C VAL A 134 -12.44 10.07 3.88
N ALA A 135 -13.43 10.96 3.82
CA ALA A 135 -14.74 10.74 4.45
C ALA A 135 -15.58 9.64 3.76
N GLU A 136 -15.32 9.34 2.49
CA GLU A 136 -15.96 8.20 1.81
C GLU A 136 -15.29 6.90 2.25
N VAL A 137 -13.94 6.84 2.24
CA VAL A 137 -13.21 5.64 2.64
C VAL A 137 -13.52 5.25 4.09
N VAL A 138 -13.52 6.21 5.02
CA VAL A 138 -13.87 5.96 6.43
C VAL A 138 -15.28 5.38 6.55
N ARG A 139 -16.25 5.93 5.81
CA ARG A 139 -17.64 5.43 5.83
C ARG A 139 -17.72 3.99 5.30
N ASP A 140 -17.02 3.70 4.20
CA ASP A 140 -17.00 2.36 3.62
C ASP A 140 -16.29 1.36 4.54
N VAL A 141 -15.21 1.76 5.23
CA VAL A 141 -14.56 0.94 6.27
C VAL A 141 -15.54 0.59 7.39
N GLU A 142 -16.23 1.58 7.94
CA GLU A 142 -17.21 1.36 9.01
C GLU A 142 -18.38 0.47 8.56
N GLN A 143 -18.83 0.63 7.31
CA GLN A 143 -19.83 -0.25 6.73
C GLN A 143 -19.34 -1.71 6.72
N LEU A 144 -18.13 -1.97 6.21
CA LEU A 144 -17.58 -3.34 6.17
C LEU A 144 -17.36 -3.94 7.55
N ARG A 145 -17.01 -3.13 8.56
CA ARG A 145 -16.88 -3.59 9.95
C ARG A 145 -18.21 -4.05 10.55
N SER A 146 -19.33 -3.55 10.04
CA SER A 146 -20.68 -3.90 10.49
C SER A 146 -21.32 -5.06 9.72
N GLU A 147 -20.67 -5.53 8.65
CA GLU A 147 -21.15 -6.68 7.89
C GLU A 147 -20.96 -7.99 8.71
N PRO A 148 -21.93 -8.91 8.65
CA PRO A 148 -21.93 -10.16 9.41
C PRO A 148 -20.89 -11.19 8.93
#